data_AF-A0A953NPQ1-F1
#
_entry.id   AF-A0A953NPQ1-F1
#
_cell.length_a   1.000
_cell.length_b   1.000
_cell.length_c   1.000
_cell.angle_alpha   90.00
_cell.angle_beta   90.00
_cell.angle_gamma   90.00
#
_symmetry.space_group_name_H-M   'P 1'
#
loop_
_entity.id
_entity.type
_entity.pdbx_description
1 polymer ?
#
loop_
_entity_poly.entity_id
_entity_poly.type
_entity_poly.pdbx_seq_one_letter_code
_entity_poly.pdbx_strand_id
1 'polypeptide(L)' 'YDGRRRAILAYASQFRPRIKERGSKVALPLDALEQRMSLQARHYGRMIGVFYAEGFVVKEVAAVEDVVALPVRSM' A
#
# COMPACT_ATOMS: atom_id res chain seq x y z
N TYR A 1 -1.52 0.14 -10.09
CA TYR A 1 -1.50 -0.80 -8.94
C TYR A 1 -0.47 -1.92 -9.13
N ASP A 2 -0.38 -2.54 -10.30
CA ASP A 2 0.57 -3.66 -10.53
C ASP A 2 2.03 -3.33 -10.26
N GLY A 3 2.48 -2.10 -10.54
CA GLY A 3 3.82 -1.65 -10.19
C GLY A 3 4.12 -1.72 -8.69
N ARG A 4 3.16 -1.28 -7.86
CA ARG A 4 3.27 -1.40 -6.39
C ARG A 4 3.26 -2.87 -5.96
N ARG A 5 2.36 -3.69 -6.52
CA ARG A 5 2.31 -5.12 -6.20
C ARG A 5 3.65 -5.81 -6.50
N ARG A 6 4.24 -5.53 -7.67
CA ARG A 6 5.58 -6.01 -8.02
C ARG A 6 6.65 -5.54 -7.03
N ALA A 7 6.58 -4.27 -6.62
CA ALA A 7 7.52 -3.72 -5.65
C ALA A 7 7.43 -4.44 -4.30
N ILE A 8 6.23 -4.74 -3.79
CA ILE A 8 6.05 -5.51 -2.54
C ILE A 8 6.69 -6.91 -2.67
N LEU A 9 6.40 -7.61 -3.76
CA LEU A 9 6.88 -8.97 -3.99
C LEU A 9 8.41 -9.06 -4.17
N ALA A 10 9.08 -7.95 -4.52
CA ALA A 10 10.53 -7.90 -4.63
C ALA A 10 11.26 -8.11 -3.28
N TYR A 11 10.58 -7.85 -2.15
CA TYR A 11 11.13 -8.00 -0.80
C TYR A 11 11.01 -9.43 -0.23
N ALA A 12 10.97 -10.45 -1.10
CA ALA A 12 10.73 -11.83 -0.68
C ALA A 12 11.78 -12.37 0.31
N SER A 13 13.03 -11.91 0.25
CA SER A 13 14.09 -12.33 1.17
C SER A 13 13.89 -11.80 2.60
N GLN A 14 13.16 -10.71 2.80
CA GLN A 14 12.85 -10.14 4.12
C GLN A 14 11.60 -10.74 4.75
N PHE A 15 10.61 -11.13 3.95
CA PHE A 15 9.29 -11.53 4.44
C PHE A 15 8.98 -13.02 4.27
N ARG A 16 9.90 -13.83 3.75
CA ARG A 16 9.78 -15.29 3.78
C ARG A 16 10.43 -15.84 5.04
N PRO A 17 9.68 -16.58 5.88
CA PRO A 17 10.27 -17.23 7.03
C PRO A 17 11.33 -18.23 6.58
N ARG A 18 12.52 -18.16 7.19
CA ARG A 18 13.61 -19.10 6.87
C ARG A 18 13.26 -20.46 7.46
N ILE A 19 13.08 -21.46 6.58
CA ILE A 19 12.71 -22.84 6.94
C ILE A 19 13.71 -23.47 7.93
N LYS A 20 14.97 -23.01 7.93
CA LYS A 20 16.06 -23.56 8.77
C LYS A 20 16.23 -22.87 10.13
N GLU A 21 15.50 -21.78 10.40
CA GLU A 21 15.61 -21.05 11.68
C GLU A 21 14.40 -21.40 12.57
N ARG A 22 14.63 -22.18 13.63
CA ARG A 22 13.65 -22.37 14.71
C ARG A 22 13.30 -20.99 15.28
N GLY A 23 12.07 -20.53 15.08
CA GLY A 23 11.61 -19.21 15.52
C GLY A 23 11.90 -18.08 14.53
N SER A 24 11.52 -18.25 13.25
CA SER A 24 11.55 -17.15 12.27
C SER A 24 10.91 -15.88 12.85
N LYS A 25 11.70 -14.79 12.91
CA LYS A 25 11.28 -13.48 13.46
C LYS A 25 10.37 -12.67 12.51
N VAL A 26 9.95 -13.26 11.39
CA VAL A 26 9.04 -12.61 10.44
C VAL A 26 7.64 -12.57 11.03
N ALA A 27 7.26 -11.41 11.56
CA ALA A 27 5.94 -11.18 12.18
C ALA A 27 4.79 -11.12 11.16
N LEU A 28 5.09 -10.79 9.89
CA LEU A 28 4.11 -10.69 8.81
C LEU A 28 4.67 -11.33 7.54
N PRO A 29 4.24 -12.54 7.19
CA PRO A 29 4.62 -13.19 5.94
C PRO A 29 4.28 -12.38 4.69
N LEU A 30 5.05 -12.56 3.61
CA LEU A 30 4.93 -11.75 2.39
C LEU A 30 3.53 -11.81 1.73
N ASP A 31 2.92 -12.98 1.72
CA ASP A 31 1.56 -13.23 1.22
C ASP A 31 0.51 -12.48 2.05
N ALA A 32 0.63 -12.54 3.38
CA ALA A 32 -0.23 -11.78 4.28
C ALA A 32 -0.04 -10.26 4.13
N LEU A 33 1.20 -9.80 3.92
CA LEU A 33 1.51 -8.40 3.62
C LEU A 33 0.87 -7.95 2.31
N GLU A 34 1.05 -8.71 1.23
CA GLU A 34 0.47 -8.40 -0.09
C GLU A 34 -1.06 -8.34 -0.01
N GLN A 35 -1.70 -9.31 0.65
CA GLN A 35 -3.14 -9.32 0.87
C GLN A 35 -3.61 -8.08 1.66
N ARG A 36 -2.91 -7.74 2.75
CA ARG A 36 -3.26 -6.58 3.58
C ARG A 36 -3.15 -5.27 2.81
N MET A 37 -2.08 -5.08 2.05
CA MET A 37 -1.89 -3.89 1.21
C MET A 37 -2.97 -3.81 0.12
N SER A 38 -3.34 -4.94 -0.46
CA SER A 38 -4.42 -5.03 -1.44
C SER A 38 -5.77 -4.64 -0.86
N LEU A 39 -6.12 -5.16 0.32
CA LEU A 39 -7.37 -4.81 1.02
C LEU A 39 -7.42 -3.32 1.37
N GLN A 40 -6.32 -2.77 1.87
CA GLN A 40 -6.23 -1.35 2.19
C GLN A 40 -6.42 -0.47 0.95
N ALA A 41 -5.75 -0.81 -0.16
CA ALA A 41 -5.88 -0.06 -1.40
C ALA A 41 -7.30 -0.13 -1.99
N ARG A 42 -7.95 -1.31 -1.90
CA ARG A 42 -9.34 -1.50 -2.30
C ARG A 42 -10.31 -0.73 -1.39
N HIS A 43 -10.04 -0.68 -0.10
CA HIS A 43 -10.87 0.05 0.86
C HIS A 43 -10.89 1.55 0.55
N TYR A 44 -9.72 2.18 0.42
CA TYR A 44 -9.64 3.60 0.04
C TYR A 44 -10.19 3.85 -1.36
N GLY A 45 -9.95 2.94 -2.32
CA GLY A 45 -10.53 3.05 -3.66
C GLY A 45 -12.06 3.13 -3.63
N ARG A 46 -12.71 2.25 -2.87
CA ARG A 46 -14.16 2.23 -2.70
C ARG A 46 -14.71 3.54 -2.13
N MET A 47 -13.98 4.21 -1.24
CA MET A 47 -14.43 5.48 -0.64
C MET A 47 -14.46 6.64 -1.63
N ILE A 48 -13.66 6.59 -2.70
CA ILE A 48 -13.59 7.66 -3.73
C ILE A 48 -14.04 7.19 -5.11
N GLY A 49 -14.68 6.02 -5.22
CA GLY A 49 -15.24 5.51 -6.47
C GLY A 49 -14.23 4.94 -7.48
N VAL A 50 -13.00 4.60 -7.06
CA VAL A 50 -11.99 3.99 -7.94
C VAL A 50 -11.60 2.58 -7.48
N PHE A 51 -10.93 1.80 -8.32
CA PHE A 51 -10.55 0.42 -7.95
C PHE A 51 -9.50 0.36 -6.83
N TYR A 52 -8.49 1.24 -6.87
CA TYR A 52 -7.40 1.27 -5.90
C TYR A 52 -7.02 2.71 -5.59
N ALA A 53 -6.92 3.06 -4.31
CA ALA A 53 -6.41 4.34 -3.85
C ALA A 53 -5.58 4.16 -2.58
N GLU A 54 -4.88 5.20 -2.16
CA GLU A 54 -4.14 5.20 -0.90
C GLU A 54 -4.51 6.41 -0.06
N GLY A 55 -4.73 6.16 1.23
CA GLY A 55 -4.89 7.22 2.21
C GLY A 55 -3.53 7.76 2.64
N PHE A 56 -3.45 9.08 2.73
CA PHE A 56 -2.32 9.81 3.32
C PHE A 56 -2.81 10.64 4.49
N VAL A 57 -1.96 10.84 5.50
CA VAL A 57 -2.25 11.71 6.64
C VAL A 57 -1.22 12.83 6.64
N VAL A 58 -1.69 14.07 6.73
CA VAL A 58 -0.85 15.27 6.81
C VAL A 58 -1.17 15.97 8.13
N LYS A 59 -0.15 16.50 8.80
CA LYS A 59 -0.29 17.14 10.11
C LYS A 59 -1.15 18.40 10.05
N GLU A 60 -0.98 19.18 9.00
CA GLU A 60 -1.68 20.44 8.78
C GLU A 60 -2.71 20.28 7.67
N VAL A 61 -3.82 21.00 7.78
CA VAL A 61 -4.83 21.02 6.72
C VAL A 61 -4.22 21.71 5.51
N ALA A 62 -4.17 21.01 4.38
CA ALA A 62 -3.76 21.62 3.13
C ALA A 62 -4.76 22.72 2.79
N ALA A 63 -4.27 23.96 2.70
CA ALA A 63 -5.05 25.07 2.16
C ALA A 63 -5.22 24.82 0.66
N VAL A 64 -6.36 24.25 0.30
CA VAL A 64 -6.75 24.00 -1.08
C VAL A 64 -7.90 24.95 -1.38
N GLU A 65 -7.61 26.03 -2.10
CA GLU A 65 -8.63 27.01 -2.51
C GLU A 65 -9.62 26.38 -3.50
N ASP A 66 -9.10 25.57 -4.43
CA ASP A 66 -9.90 24.83 -5.39
C ASP A 66 -9.39 23.39 -5.53
N VAL A 67 -10.24 22.43 -5.17
CA VAL A 67 -9.95 21.01 -5.22
C VAL A 67 -9.75 20.53 -6.66
N VAL A 68 -10.38 21.17 -7.66
CA VAL A 68 -10.19 20.79 -9.07
C VAL A 68 -8.90 21.36 -9.67
N ALA A 69 -8.31 22.38 -9.03
CA ALA A 69 -7.03 22.96 -9.45
C ALA A 69 -5.81 22.24 -8.84
N LEU A 70 -6.02 21.25 -7.96
CA LEU A 70 -4.94 20.46 -7.37
C LEU A 70 -4.11 19.80 -8.49
N PRO A 71 -2.77 19.99 -8.50
CA PRO A 71 -1.91 19.35 -9.49
C PRO A 71 -1.86 17.84 -9.19
N VAL A 72 -2.77 17.09 -9.80
CA VAL A 72 -2.66 15.64 -9.89
C VAL A 72 -1.69 15.32 -11.02
N ARG A 73 -0.74 14.42 -10.75
CA ARG A 73 -0.02 13.74 -11.83
C ARG A 73 -1.03 12.89 -12.59
N SER A 74 -1.51 13.39 -13.72
CA SER A 74 -2.15 12.56 -14.73
C SER A 74 -1.15 11.52 -15.21
N MET A 75 -1.51 10.23 -15.16
CA MET A 75 -0.69 9.14 -15.68
C MET A 75 -0.55 9.21 -17.20
#